data_AF-L1NC01-F1
#
_entry.id   AF-L1NC01-F1
#
_cell.length_a   1.000
_cell.length_b   1.000
_cell.length_c   1.000
_cell.angle_alpha   90.00
_cell.angle_beta   90.00
_cell.angle_gamma   90.00
#
_symmetry.space_group_name_H-M   'P 1'
#
loop_
_entity.id
_entity.type
_entity.pdbx_description
1 polymer ?
#
loop_
_entity_poly.entity_id
_entity_poly.type
_entity_poly.pdbx_seq_one_letter_code
_entity_poly.pdbx_strand_id
1 'polypeptide(L)'
;MLEKLIKFSIENKLTIGILTVVLIIWGGWSLSQLPFDSTPDITNNQVQVITQAPSLGAQEVEQFITTPVEMDGVMSKVVFAKPKIR
;
A
#
# COMPACT_ATOMS: atom_id res chain seq x y z
N MET A 1 32.88 15.83 27.22
CA MET A 1 32.65 15.72 25.74
C MET A 1 31.52 16.63 25.27
N LEU A 2 30.32 16.53 25.86
CA LEU A 2 29.20 17.46 25.58
C LEU A 2 29.55 18.93 25.78
N GLU A 3 30.31 19.26 26.83
CA GLU A 3 30.77 20.64 27.08
C GLU A 3 31.62 21.22 25.94
N LYS A 4 32.41 20.38 25.26
CA LYS A 4 33.19 20.80 24.07
C LYS A 4 32.26 21.11 22.90
N LEU A 5 31.21 20.32 22.72
CA LEU A 5 30.21 20.53 21.67
C LEU A 5 29.40 21.81 21.93
N ILE A 6 29.02 22.05 23.19
CA ILE A 6 28.30 23.27 23.58
C ILE A 6 29.19 24.51 23.42
N LYS A 7 30.46 24.47 23.85
CA LYS A 7 31.40 25.58 23.64
C LYS A 7 31.62 25.87 22.16
N PHE A 8 31.86 24.83 21.36
CA PHE A 8 31.95 24.96 19.90
C PHE A 8 30.66 25.57 19.31
N SER A 9 29.50 25.20 19.86
CA SER A 9 28.21 25.73 19.43
C SER A 9 28.05 27.22 19.69
N ILE A 10 28.49 27.67 20.86
CA ILE A 10 28.39 29.07 21.29
C ILE A 10 29.41 29.95 20.53
N GLU A 11 30.60 29.42 20.26
CA GLU A 11 31.68 30.13 19.57
C GLU A 11 31.35 30.35 18.08
N ASN A 12 30.69 29.39 17.43
CA ASN A 12 30.29 29.45 16.02
C ASN A 12 28.80 29.74 15.81
N LYS A 13 28.25 30.69 16.57
CA LYS A 13 26.81 31.02 16.56
C LYS A 13 26.21 31.29 15.18
N LEU A 14 26.99 31.86 14.25
CA LEU A 14 26.53 32.13 12.87
C LEU A 14 26.37 30.84 12.06
N THR A 15 27.35 29.94 12.12
CA THR A 15 27.31 28.65 11.41
C THR A 15 26.12 27.80 11.85
N ILE A 16 25.84 27.78 13.16
CA ILE A 16 24.71 27.02 13.71
C ILE A 16 23.36 27.68 13.42
N GLY A 17 23.32 29.02 13.40
CA GLY A 17 22.15 29.76 12.94
C GLY A 17 21.78 29.38 11.50
N ILE A 18 22.75 29.40 10.59
CA ILE A 18 22.55 29.03 9.18
C ILE A 18 22.12 27.56 9.07
N LEU A 19 22.80 26.65 9.76
CA LEU A 19 22.43 25.22 9.77
C LEU A 19 20.99 25.01 10.22
N THR A 20 20.56 25.71 11.27
CA THR A 20 19.18 25.63 11.79
C THR A 20 18.18 26.14 10.77
N VAL A 21 18.45 27.27 10.11
CA VAL A 21 17.58 27.83 9.07
C VAL A 21 17.45 26.88 7.88
N VAL A 22 18.56 26.31 7.41
CA VAL A 22 18.55 25.31 6.33
C VAL A 22 17.71 24.09 6.73
N LEU A 23 17.85 23.62 7.97
CA LEU A 23 17.11 22.47 8.49
C LEU A 23 15.60 22.76 8.58
N ILE A 24 15.20 23.98 8.97
CA ILE A 24 13.80 24.41 8.97
C ILE A 24 13.23 24.44 7.55
N ILE A 25 13.95 25.02 6.59
CA ILE A 25 13.51 25.10 5.19
C ILE A 25 13.36 23.69 4.60
N TRP A 26 14.36 22.84 4.82
CA TRP A 26 14.33 21.45 4.37
C TRP A 26 13.18 20.68 5.01
N GLY A 27 13.00 20.81 6.32
CA GLY A 27 11.91 20.19 7.05
C GLY A 27 10.54 20.62 6.52
N GLY A 28 10.35 21.93 6.29
CA GLY A 28 9.12 22.47 5.72
C GLY A 28 8.83 21.96 4.30
N TRP A 29 9.87 21.87 3.45
CA TRP A 29 9.73 21.29 2.12
C TRP A 29 9.38 19.79 2.18
N SER A 30 10.05 19.05 3.05
CA SER A 30 9.77 17.63 3.28
C SER A 30 8.35 17.39 3.76
N LEU A 31 7.82 18.23 4.65
CA LEU A 31 6.43 18.14 5.12
C LEU A 31 5.43 18.38 3.99
N SER A 32 5.76 19.27 3.04
CA SER A 32 4.90 19.55 1.87
C SER A 32 4.91 18.42 0.85
N GLN A 33 5.93 17.56 0.86
CA GLN A 33 6.08 16.43 -0.05
C GLN A 33 5.58 15.11 0.54
N LEU A 34 5.15 15.11 1.80
CA LEU A 34 4.50 13.94 2.40
C LEU A 34 3.15 13.71 1.69
N PRO A 35 2.94 12.54 1.07
CA PRO A 35 1.64 12.18 0.54
C PRO A 35 0.68 12.10 1.74
N PHE A 36 -0.24 13.06 1.83
CA PHE A 36 -1.24 13.10 2.87
C PHE A 36 -2.30 12.05 2.58
N ASP A 37 -2.03 10.80 2.96
CA ASP A 37 -2.95 9.68 2.77
C ASP A 37 -3.87 9.58 3.99
N SER A 38 -5.01 10.26 3.91
CA SER A 38 -5.97 10.40 5.01
C SER A 38 -6.82 9.15 5.24
N THR A 39 -6.62 8.12 4.43
CA THR A 39 -7.28 6.84 4.56
C THR A 39 -6.19 5.79 4.68
N PRO A 40 -6.04 5.10 5.83
CA PRO A 40 -5.24 3.89 5.84
C PRO A 40 -5.80 2.98 4.74
N ASP A 41 -4.93 2.41 3.90
CA ASP A 41 -5.36 1.49 2.86
C ASP A 41 -6.03 0.28 3.51
N ILE A 42 -7.37 0.32 3.55
CA ILE A 42 -8.23 -0.76 4.03
C ILE A 42 -8.52 -1.78 2.93
N THR A 43 -7.86 -1.66 1.78
CA THR A 43 -8.02 -2.60 0.67
C THR A 43 -7.28 -3.89 1.03
N ASN A 44 -8.06 -4.94 1.32
CA ASN A 44 -7.49 -6.28 1.47
C ASN A 44 -6.85 -6.70 0.12
N ASN A 45 -5.63 -7.23 0.16
CA ASN A 45 -4.91 -7.69 -1.05
C ASN A 45 -5.56 -8.98 -1.58
N GLN A 46 -6.66 -8.83 -2.33
CA GLN A 46 -7.46 -9.93 -2.87
C GLN A 46 -7.05 -10.21 -4.31
N VAL A 47 -6.73 -11.47 -4.59
CA VAL A 47 -6.51 -11.96 -5.94
C VAL A 47 -7.82 -12.54 -6.47
N GLN A 48 -8.43 -11.88 -7.45
CA GLN A 48 -9.65 -12.37 -8.07
C GLN A 48 -9.33 -13.25 -9.30
N VAL A 49 -9.75 -14.51 -9.26
CA VAL A 49 -9.67 -15.43 -10.41
C VAL A 49 -11.06 -15.58 -11.02
N ILE A 50 -11.20 -15.21 -12.30
CA ILE A 50 -12.47 -15.30 -13.05
C ILE A 50 -12.33 -16.40 -14.11
N THR A 51 -13.09 -17.47 -13.96
CA THR A 51 -13.11 -18.60 -14.91
C THR A 51 -14.47 -18.70 -15.59
N GLN A 52 -14.49 -18.68 -16.93
CA GLN A 52 -15.71 -18.82 -17.71
C GLN A 52 -15.95 -20.29 -18.07
N ALA A 53 -17.11 -20.83 -17.70
CA ALA A 53 -17.50 -22.21 -17.96
C ALA A 53 -18.92 -22.27 -18.57
N PRO A 54 -19.08 -21.95 -19.87
CA PRO A 54 -20.39 -21.77 -20.50
C PRO A 54 -21.15 -23.08 -20.74
N SER A 55 -20.49 -24.24 -20.66
CA SER A 55 -21.08 -25.57 -20.91
C SER A 55 -21.42 -26.35 -19.63
N LEU A 56 -21.01 -25.87 -18.47
CA LEU A 56 -21.18 -26.58 -17.19
C LEU A 56 -22.35 -25.96 -16.40
N GLY A 57 -23.15 -26.82 -15.78
CA GLY A 57 -24.19 -26.41 -14.84
C GLY A 57 -23.59 -25.77 -13.57
N ALA A 58 -24.37 -25.00 -12.82
CA ALA A 58 -23.87 -24.33 -11.62
C ALA A 58 -23.26 -25.32 -10.60
N GLN A 59 -23.87 -26.49 -10.44
CA GLN A 59 -23.37 -27.54 -9.56
C GLN A 59 -22.03 -28.14 -10.02
N GLU A 60 -21.83 -28.25 -11.34
CA GLU A 60 -20.63 -28.82 -11.92
C GLU A 60 -19.46 -27.82 -11.86
N VAL A 61 -19.72 -26.53 -12.05
CA VAL A 61 -18.70 -25.49 -11.86
C VAL A 61 -18.24 -25.42 -10.41
N GLU A 62 -19.14 -25.51 -9.44
CA GLU A 62 -18.78 -25.54 -8.02
C GLU A 62 -17.88 -26.74 -7.69
N GLN A 63 -18.25 -27.93 -8.17
CA GLN A 63 -17.52 -29.17 -7.84
C GLN A 63 -16.20 -29.32 -8.60
N PHE A 64 -16.14 -28.91 -9.87
CA PHE A 64 -14.97 -29.14 -10.73
C PHE A 64 -14.06 -27.93 -10.89
N ILE A 65 -14.52 -26.71 -10.57
CA ILE A 65 -13.75 -25.48 -10.77
C ILE A 65 -13.60 -24.72 -9.45
N THR A 66 -14.69 -24.37 -8.76
CA THR A 66 -14.60 -23.54 -7.53
C THR A 66 -13.91 -24.30 -6.39
N THR A 67 -14.38 -25.49 -6.04
CA THR A 67 -13.85 -26.29 -4.93
C THR A 67 -12.33 -26.57 -5.04
N PRO A 68 -11.79 -27.04 -6.19
CA PRO A 68 -10.35 -27.26 -6.28
C PRO A 68 -9.54 -25.96 -6.24
N VAL A 69 -10.03 -24.86 -6.84
CA VAL A 69 -9.34 -23.57 -6.84
C VAL A 69 -9.27 -22.95 -5.43
N GLU A 70 -10.30 -23.17 -4.60
CA GLU A 70 -10.29 -22.76 -3.19
C GLU A 70 -9.38 -23.63 -2.31
N MET A 71 -9.30 -24.93 -2.57
CA MET A 71 -8.42 -25.85 -1.82
C MET A 71 -6.93 -25.59 -2.06
N ASP A 72 -6.56 -25.10 -3.24
CA ASP A 72 -5.18 -24.70 -3.56
C ASP A 72 -4.76 -23.36 -2.92
N GLY A 73 -5.62 -22.77 -2.07
CA GLY A 73 -5.28 -21.63 -1.21
C GLY A 73 -5.52 -20.26 -1.85
N VAL A 74 -6.17 -20.19 -3.02
CA VAL A 74 -6.52 -18.93 -3.66
C VAL A 74 -7.97 -18.60 -3.35
N MET A 75 -8.20 -17.62 -2.47
CA MET A 75 -9.54 -17.12 -2.17
C MET A 75 -10.08 -16.35 -3.39
N SER A 76 -10.81 -17.08 -4.26
CA SER A 76 -11.22 -16.63 -5.58
C SER A 76 -12.73 -16.49 -5.65
N LYS A 77 -13.25 -15.28 -5.90
CA LYS A 77 -14.65 -15.12 -6.32
C LYS A 77 -14.80 -15.54 -7.78
N VAL A 78 -15.23 -16.78 -8.03
CA VAL A 78 -15.60 -17.28 -9.36
C VAL A 78 -16.94 -16.65 -9.75
N VAL A 79 -16.93 -15.75 -10.76
CA VAL A 79 -18.14 -15.08 -11.25
C VAL A 79 -18.74 -15.88 -12.41
N PHE A 80 -19.97 -16.36 -12.20
CA PHE A 80 -20.77 -17.06 -13.19
C PHE A 80 -21.28 -16.10 -14.27
N ALA A 81 -20.63 -16.09 -15.44
CA ALA A 81 -21.20 -15.48 -16.64
C ALA A 81 -22.01 -16.54 -17.41
N LYS A 82 -23.32 -16.66 -17.13
CA LYS A 82 -24.22 -17.42 -18.00
C LYS A 82 -24.22 -16.75 -19.38
N PRO A 83 -24.06 -17.49 -20.50
CA PRO A 83 -24.20 -16.89 -21.82
C PRO A 83 -25.61 -16.33 -21.95
N LYS A 84 -25.71 -15.04 -22.28
CA LYS A 84 -26.96 -14.39 -22.65
C LYS A 84 -27.42 -15.02 -23.96
N ILE A 85 -28.24 -16.07 -23.86
CA ILE A 85 -28.94 -16.64 -25.02
C ILE A 85 -29.83 -15.52 -25.57
N ARG A 86 -29.59 -15.15 -26.84
CA ARG A 86 -30.40 -14.19 -27.59
C ARG A 86 -31.59 -14.91 -28.20
#